data_AF-A0A2V8DHT0-F1
#
_entry.id   AF-A0A2V8DHT0-F1
#
_cell.length_a   1.000
_cell.length_b   1.000
_cell.length_c   1.000
_cell.angle_alpha   90.00
_cell.angle_beta   90.00
_cell.angle_gamma   90.00
#
_symmetry.space_group_name_H-M   'P 1'
#
loop_
_entity.id
_entity.type
_entity.pdbx_description
1 polymer ?
#
loop_
_entity_poly.entity_id
_entity_poly.type
_entity_poly.pdbx_seq_one_letter_code
_entity_poly.pdbx_strand_id
1 'polypeptide(L)'
;MLAVVAGQIITLTDVTAARDLRLETTDGAADPIRALLSKLIDRELILAEVERYAPAEPTAEEVERETARVRARFVSPEELAGALARSGIDDTHLRETLRQNLRIRAYMEQRFAATADRRQELVDQWLAGLRRRADIIDLYLAGR
;
A
#
# COMPACT_ATOMS: atom_id res chain seq x y z
N MET A 1 -7.91 10.92 -10.88
CA MET A 1 -7.24 9.64 -11.14
C MET A 1 -5.77 9.92 -11.43
N LEU A 2 -4.86 9.11 -10.91
CA LEU A 2 -3.42 9.25 -11.10
C LEU A 2 -2.81 8.06 -11.85
N ALA A 3 -3.28 6.84 -11.59
CA ALA A 3 -2.86 5.67 -12.33
C ALA A 3 -3.98 4.62 -12.44
N VAL A 4 -3.86 3.71 -13.40
CA VAL A 4 -4.62 2.45 -13.44
C VAL A 4 -3.60 1.31 -13.45
N VAL A 5 -3.75 0.35 -12.54
CA VAL A 5 -2.82 -0.76 -12.32
C VAL A 5 -3.61 -2.05 -12.24
N ALA A 6 -3.39 -2.98 -13.18
CA ALA A 6 -4.13 -4.25 -13.21
C ALA A 6 -5.66 -4.07 -13.12
N GLY A 7 -6.18 -3.00 -13.74
CA GLY A 7 -7.60 -2.64 -13.71
C GLY A 7 -8.08 -1.88 -12.45
N GLN A 8 -7.23 -1.72 -11.43
CA GLN A 8 -7.53 -0.91 -10.24
C GLN A 8 -7.14 0.55 -10.46
N ILE A 9 -8.02 1.47 -10.05
CA ILE A 9 -7.79 2.91 -10.17
C ILE A 9 -7.10 3.41 -8.91
N ILE A 10 -5.98 4.10 -9.07
CA ILE A 10 -5.33 4.87 -8.01
C ILE A 10 -5.63 6.35 -8.22
N THR A 11 -6.17 7.00 -7.20
CA THR A 11 -6.59 8.40 -7.20
C THR A 11 -5.65 9.28 -6.36
N LEU A 12 -5.86 10.60 -6.41
CA LEU A 12 -5.18 11.53 -5.52
C LEU A 12 -5.62 11.31 -4.06
N THR A 13 -6.87 10.93 -3.85
CA THR A 13 -7.41 10.60 -2.52
C THR A 13 -6.66 9.43 -1.89
N ASP A 14 -6.32 8.39 -2.66
CA ASP A 14 -5.54 7.26 -2.16
C ASP A 14 -4.11 7.66 -1.76
N VAL A 15 -3.47 8.53 -2.54
CA VAL A 15 -2.15 9.09 -2.20
C VAL A 15 -2.22 9.94 -0.93
N THR A 16 -3.24 10.80 -0.82
CA THR A 16 -3.49 11.61 0.38
C THR A 16 -3.75 10.72 1.59
N ALA A 17 -4.56 9.67 1.46
CA ALA A 17 -4.83 8.70 2.50
C ALA A 17 -3.56 8.00 2.99
N ALA A 18 -2.75 7.48 2.06
CA ALA A 18 -1.49 6.81 2.40
C ALA A 18 -0.54 7.71 3.22
N ARG A 19 -0.52 9.00 2.89
CA ARG A 19 0.26 10.02 3.61
C ARG A 19 -0.34 10.38 4.96
N ASP A 20 -1.58 10.85 4.98
CA ASP A 20 -2.22 11.44 6.15
C ASP A 20 -2.49 10.40 7.24
N LEU A 21 -2.77 9.16 6.84
CA LEU A 21 -2.90 8.02 7.74
C LEU A 21 -1.55 7.39 8.10
N ARG A 22 -0.45 7.97 7.61
CA ARG A 22 0.93 7.54 7.87
C ARG A 22 1.13 6.07 7.53
N LEU A 23 0.49 5.58 6.47
CA LEU A 23 0.60 4.21 5.99
C LEU A 23 1.88 4.02 5.18
N GLU A 24 2.32 5.08 4.48
CA GLU A 24 3.54 5.11 3.69
C GLU A 24 4.36 6.39 3.95
N THR A 25 5.66 6.30 3.73
CA THR A 25 6.60 7.42 3.85
C THR A 25 7.02 7.95 2.49
N THR A 26 7.43 9.23 2.41
CA THR A 26 7.97 9.82 1.17
C THR A 26 9.50 9.76 1.10
N ASP A 27 10.15 9.31 2.18
CA ASP A 27 11.61 9.18 2.31
C ASP A 27 12.39 10.44 1.89
N GLY A 28 11.79 11.63 2.09
CA GLY A 28 12.40 12.92 1.74
C GLY A 28 12.41 13.24 0.24
N ALA A 29 11.65 12.50 -0.58
CA ALA A 29 11.62 12.72 -2.03
C ALA A 29 11.21 14.15 -2.41
N ALA A 30 11.89 14.71 -3.42
CA ALA A 30 11.60 16.04 -3.97
C ALA A 30 10.17 16.14 -4.53
N ASP A 31 9.61 15.01 -4.98
CA ASP A 31 8.21 14.88 -5.34
C ASP A 31 7.51 13.83 -4.46
N PRO A 32 6.87 14.26 -3.36
CA PRO A 32 6.15 13.39 -2.44
C PRO A 32 5.00 12.62 -3.09
N ILE A 33 4.27 13.23 -4.04
CA ILE A 33 3.10 12.61 -4.67
C ILE A 33 3.57 11.46 -5.56
N ARG A 34 4.61 11.68 -6.37
CA ARG A 34 5.22 10.62 -7.19
C ARG A 34 5.74 9.47 -6.34
N ALA A 35 6.43 9.78 -5.25
CA ALA A 35 7.02 8.76 -4.39
C ALA A 35 5.93 7.83 -3.82
N LEU A 36 4.87 8.42 -3.25
CA LEU A 36 3.74 7.66 -2.71
C LEU A 36 2.97 6.91 -3.79
N LEU A 37 2.69 7.54 -4.93
CA LEU A 37 2.03 6.87 -6.06
C LEU A 37 2.83 5.65 -6.53
N SER A 38 4.16 5.73 -6.57
CA SER A 38 5.00 4.60 -6.94
C SER A 38 4.86 3.42 -5.97
N LYS A 39 4.75 3.69 -4.66
CA LYS A 39 4.51 2.67 -3.63
C LYS A 39 3.12 2.07 -3.74
N LEU A 40 2.10 2.88 -4.03
CA LEU A 40 0.74 2.38 -4.26
C LEU A 40 0.64 1.51 -5.52
N ILE A 41 1.33 1.89 -6.61
CA ILE A 41 1.42 1.03 -7.80
C ILE A 41 2.02 -0.33 -7.43
N ASP A 42 3.11 -0.36 -6.67
CA ASP A 42 3.71 -1.62 -6.21
C ASP A 42 2.76 -2.46 -5.38
N ARG A 43 2.08 -1.81 -4.43
CA ARG A 43 1.08 -2.46 -3.59
C ARG A 43 0.00 -3.13 -4.44
N GLU A 44 -0.54 -2.45 -5.44
CA GLU A 44 -1.58 -3.01 -6.33
C GLU A 44 -1.05 -4.17 -7.20
N LEU A 45 0.18 -4.06 -7.70
CA LEU A 45 0.81 -5.16 -8.44
C LEU A 45 0.99 -6.40 -7.57
N ILE A 46 1.40 -6.21 -6.31
CA ILE A 46 1.55 -7.31 -5.37
C ILE A 46 0.19 -7.88 -5.00
N LEU A 47 -0.83 -7.03 -4.79
CA LEU A 47 -2.20 -7.50 -4.52
C LEU A 47 -2.77 -8.33 -5.67
N ALA A 48 -2.51 -7.96 -6.92
CA ALA A 48 -2.91 -8.77 -8.06
C ALA A 48 -2.29 -10.19 -8.01
N GLU A 49 -1.06 -10.33 -7.52
CA GLU A 49 -0.46 -11.64 -7.28
C GLU A 49 -1.08 -12.33 -6.05
N VAL A 50 -1.32 -11.61 -4.96
CA VAL A 50 -1.99 -12.13 -3.76
C VAL A 50 -3.36 -12.70 -4.09
N GLU A 51 -4.18 -12.04 -4.91
CA GLU A 51 -5.48 -12.57 -5.31
C GLU A 51 -5.37 -13.84 -6.15
N ARG A 52 -4.28 -13.97 -6.93
CA ARG A 52 -4.01 -15.17 -7.72
C ARG A 52 -3.62 -16.37 -6.87
N TYR A 53 -2.82 -16.14 -5.83
CA TYR A 53 -2.30 -17.20 -4.97
C TYR A 53 -3.16 -17.46 -3.73
N ALA A 54 -4.05 -16.52 -3.38
CA ALA A 54 -5.02 -16.57 -2.29
C ALA A 54 -4.42 -17.10 -0.97
N PRO A 55 -3.45 -16.38 -0.36
CA PRO A 55 -2.94 -16.76 0.97
C PRO A 55 -4.07 -16.75 1.99
N ALA A 56 -3.84 -17.41 3.13
CA ALA A 56 -4.80 -17.43 4.24
C ALA A 56 -5.22 -16.01 4.62
N GLU A 57 -6.53 -15.82 4.80
CA GLU A 57 -7.08 -14.54 5.26
C GLU A 57 -6.61 -14.25 6.69
N PRO A 58 -6.20 -13.01 7.00
CA PRO A 58 -5.89 -12.63 8.37
C PRO A 58 -7.14 -12.70 9.24
N THR A 59 -6.94 -13.09 10.49
CA THR A 59 -7.99 -13.12 11.50
C THR A 59 -8.47 -11.70 11.84
N ALA A 60 -9.70 -11.59 12.35
CA ALA A 60 -10.23 -10.31 12.82
C ALA A 60 -9.36 -9.68 13.92
N GLU A 61 -8.76 -10.51 14.79
CA GLU A 61 -7.84 -10.05 15.84
C GLU A 61 -6.54 -9.48 15.28
N GLU A 62 -6.01 -10.04 14.19
CA GLU A 62 -4.83 -9.50 13.52
C GLU A 62 -5.12 -8.14 12.87
N VAL A 63 -6.27 -8.00 12.21
CA VAL A 63 -6.70 -6.71 11.64
C VAL A 63 -6.91 -5.68 12.74
N GLU A 64 -7.52 -6.06 13.87
CA GLU A 64 -7.71 -5.16 15.02
C GLU A 64 -6.37 -4.71 15.60
N ARG A 65 -5.41 -5.64 15.76
CA ARG A 65 -4.08 -5.33 16.28
C ARG A 65 -3.32 -4.37 15.38
N GLU A 66 -3.36 -4.57 14.06
CA GLU A 66 -2.74 -3.63 13.12
C GLU A 66 -3.46 -2.28 13.09
N THR A 67 -4.79 -2.28 13.21
CA THR A 67 -5.58 -1.05 13.33
C THR A 67 -5.15 -0.26 14.57
N ALA A 68 -5.05 -0.90 15.73
CA ALA A 68 -4.56 -0.29 16.96
C ALA A 68 -3.14 0.26 16.80
N ARG A 69 -2.24 -0.44 16.08
CA ARG A 69 -0.89 0.05 15.78
C ARG A 69 -0.88 1.30 14.92
N VAL A 70 -1.76 1.39 13.91
CA VAL A 70 -1.89 2.61 13.09
C VAL A 70 -2.46 3.75 13.93
N ARG A 71 -3.48 3.49 14.75
CA ARG A 71 -4.08 4.48 15.66
C ARG A 71 -3.06 5.06 16.64
N ALA A 72 -2.18 4.22 17.18
CA ALA A 72 -1.11 4.63 18.09
C ALA A 72 -0.05 5.55 17.46
N ARG A 73 -0.05 5.74 16.13
CA ARG A 73 0.82 6.71 15.46
C ARG A 73 0.35 8.16 15.71
N PHE A 74 -0.92 8.35 16.06
CA PHE A 74 -1.52 9.66 16.27
C PHE A 74 -1.44 10.05 17.74
N VAL A 75 -1.25 11.35 17.99
CA VAL A 75 -1.14 11.90 19.35
C VAL A 75 -2.49 11.81 20.07
N SER A 76 -3.59 11.94 19.33
CA SER A 76 -4.94 11.82 19.88
C SER A 76 -5.96 11.21 18.90
N PRO A 77 -7.10 10.70 19.38
CA PRO A 77 -8.20 10.25 18.53
C PRO A 77 -8.73 11.32 17.57
N GLU A 78 -8.74 12.60 17.99
CA GLU A 78 -9.17 13.73 17.16
C GLU A 78 -8.21 13.99 16.00
N GLU A 79 -6.90 13.80 16.20
CA GLU A 79 -5.92 13.93 15.12
C GLU A 79 -6.16 12.88 14.03
N LEU A 80 -6.41 11.63 14.45
CA LEU A 80 -6.77 10.55 13.54
C LEU A 80 -8.09 10.83 12.81
N ALA A 81 -9.13 11.29 13.54
CA ALA A 81 -10.41 11.65 12.94
C ALA A 81 -10.23 12.75 11.87
N GLY A 82 -9.38 13.74 12.14
CA GLY A 82 -9.01 14.76 11.17
C GLY A 82 -8.28 14.20 9.94
N ALA A 83 -7.40 13.20 10.12
CA ALA A 83 -6.72 12.53 9.02
C ALA A 83 -7.69 11.71 8.15
N LEU A 84 -8.62 10.98 8.76
CA LEU A 84 -9.69 10.25 8.06
C LEU A 84 -10.58 11.23 7.27
N ALA A 85 -10.98 12.34 7.88
CA ALA A 85 -11.79 13.36 7.20
C ALA A 85 -11.09 13.99 6.00
N ARG A 86 -9.79 14.34 6.11
CA ARG A 86 -9.02 14.90 4.99
C ARG A 86 -8.77 13.90 3.86
N SER A 87 -8.58 12.64 4.21
CA SER A 87 -8.41 11.56 3.23
C SER A 87 -9.73 11.09 2.63
N GLY A 88 -10.88 11.49 3.17
CA GLY A 88 -12.19 11.12 2.65
C GLY A 88 -12.53 9.64 2.82
N ILE A 89 -11.78 8.91 3.65
CA ILE A 89 -12.02 7.49 3.94
C ILE A 89 -12.47 7.32 5.39
N ASP A 90 -13.28 6.30 5.63
CA ASP A 90 -13.75 5.93 6.96
C ASP A 90 -12.92 4.80 7.58
N ASP A 91 -13.27 4.42 8.80
CA ASP A 91 -12.60 3.33 9.51
C ASP A 91 -12.75 1.98 8.79
N THR A 92 -13.87 1.76 8.08
CA THR A 92 -14.11 0.51 7.36
C THR A 92 -13.13 0.36 6.21
N HIS A 93 -12.92 1.42 5.43
CA HIS A 93 -11.93 1.45 4.36
C HIS A 93 -10.50 1.33 4.89
N LEU A 94 -10.18 1.96 6.03
CA LEU A 94 -8.88 1.78 6.69
C LEU A 94 -8.64 0.31 7.07
N ARG A 95 -9.62 -0.34 7.72
CA ARG A 95 -9.51 -1.76 8.11
C ARG A 95 -9.33 -2.67 6.91
N GLU A 96 -10.05 -2.41 5.82
CA GLU A 96 -9.91 -3.16 4.57
C GLU A 96 -8.50 -2.99 3.96
N THR A 97 -7.97 -1.77 3.96
CA THR A 97 -6.60 -1.49 3.51
C THR A 97 -5.58 -2.27 4.36
N LEU A 98 -5.78 -2.33 5.67
CA LEU A 98 -4.90 -3.07 6.59
C LEU A 98 -5.02 -4.59 6.43
N ARG A 99 -6.22 -5.10 6.18
CA ARG A 99 -6.45 -6.52 5.82
C ARG A 99 -5.65 -6.89 4.58
N GLN A 100 -5.74 -6.09 3.52
CA GLN A 100 -4.97 -6.28 2.29
C GLN A 100 -3.46 -6.22 2.54
N ASN A 101 -2.98 -5.27 3.35
CA ASN A 101 -1.56 -5.16 3.70
C ASN A 101 -1.06 -6.39 4.48
N LEU A 102 -1.90 -6.97 5.35
CA LEU A 102 -1.59 -8.23 6.03
C LEU A 102 -1.50 -9.41 5.06
N ARG A 103 -2.41 -9.51 4.09
CA ARG A 103 -2.34 -10.54 3.03
C ARG A 103 -1.08 -10.41 2.20
N ILE A 104 -0.70 -9.18 1.83
CA ILE A 104 0.59 -8.89 1.16
C ILE A 104 1.75 -9.37 2.02
N ARG A 105 1.78 -9.02 3.31
CA ARG A 105 2.87 -9.42 4.21
C ARG A 105 3.03 -10.94 4.27
N ALA A 106 1.94 -11.67 4.49
CA ALA A 106 1.95 -13.14 4.53
C ALA A 106 2.43 -13.75 3.21
N TYR A 107 1.94 -13.25 2.07
CA TYR A 107 2.39 -13.68 0.75
C TYR A 107 3.89 -13.45 0.55
N MET A 108 4.39 -12.28 0.91
CA MET A 108 5.81 -11.92 0.75
C MET A 108 6.73 -12.71 1.67
N GLU A 109 6.27 -13.07 2.88
CA GLU A 109 7.00 -13.96 3.80
C GLU A 109 7.09 -15.38 3.27
N GLN A 110 5.98 -15.93 2.74
CA GLN A 110 5.97 -17.27 2.15
C GLN A 110 6.80 -17.34 0.86
N ARG A 111 6.70 -16.32 0.00
CA ARG A 111 7.37 -16.29 -1.30
C ARG A 111 8.88 -16.10 -1.19
N PHE A 112 9.35 -15.31 -0.23
CA PHE A 112 10.74 -14.90 -0.13
C PHE A 112 11.38 -15.30 1.21
N ALA A 113 11.43 -16.61 1.48
CA ALA A 113 12.16 -17.18 2.62
C ALA A 113 13.68 -17.18 2.36
N ALA A 114 14.32 -16.01 2.48
CA ALA A 114 15.77 -15.82 2.36
C ALA A 114 16.32 -14.92 3.47
N THR A 115 17.65 -14.86 3.64
CA THR A 115 18.31 -13.89 4.53
C THR A 115 17.99 -12.46 4.11
N ALA A 116 18.02 -11.49 5.05
CA ALA A 116 17.52 -10.12 4.82
C ALA A 116 18.11 -9.44 3.55
N ASP A 117 19.44 -9.43 3.41
CA ASP A 117 20.10 -8.78 2.26
C ASP A 117 19.70 -9.45 0.93
N ARG A 118 19.68 -10.78 0.90
CA ARG A 118 19.29 -11.54 -0.28
C ARG A 118 17.80 -11.40 -0.59
N ARG A 119 16.96 -11.28 0.45
CA ARG A 119 15.52 -11.11 0.33
C ARG A 119 15.20 -9.80 -0.37
N GLN A 120 15.84 -8.69 0.02
CA GLN A 120 15.58 -7.39 -0.58
C GLN A 120 15.89 -7.40 -2.08
N GLU A 121 17.06 -7.90 -2.46
CA GLU A 121 17.46 -8.00 -3.87
C GLU A 121 16.46 -8.83 -4.71
N LEU A 122 16.00 -9.96 -4.17
CA LEU A 122 15.01 -10.82 -4.83
C LEU A 122 13.65 -10.13 -4.98
N VAL A 123 13.22 -9.39 -3.96
CA VAL A 123 11.97 -8.61 -3.99
C VAL A 123 12.06 -7.51 -5.05
N ASP A 124 13.16 -6.76 -5.08
CA ASP A 124 13.36 -5.67 -6.03
C ASP A 124 13.38 -6.18 -7.48
N GLN A 125 14.09 -7.27 -7.75
CA GLN A 125 14.13 -7.90 -9.07
C GLN A 125 12.75 -8.40 -9.50
N TRP A 126 12.01 -9.03 -8.60
CA TRP A 126 10.66 -9.53 -8.87
C TRP A 126 9.67 -8.39 -9.13
N LEU A 127 9.72 -7.32 -8.33
CA LEU A 127 8.85 -6.16 -8.46
C LEU A 127 9.14 -5.37 -9.73
N ALA A 128 10.41 -5.22 -10.10
CA ALA A 128 10.78 -4.68 -11.41
C ALA A 128 10.24 -5.55 -12.55
N GLY A 129 10.24 -6.88 -12.38
CA GLY A 129 9.60 -7.82 -13.29
C GLY A 129 8.08 -7.63 -13.41
N LEU A 130 7.38 -7.45 -12.28
CA LEU A 130 5.94 -7.14 -12.22
C LEU A 130 5.62 -5.84 -12.98
N ARG A 131 6.33 -4.76 -12.67
CA ARG A 131 6.13 -3.46 -13.32
C ARG A 131 6.31 -3.52 -14.83
N ARG A 132 7.30 -4.27 -15.32
CA ARG A 132 7.57 -4.39 -16.77
C ARG A 132 6.48 -5.13 -17.54
N ARG A 133 5.77 -6.05 -16.90
CA ARG A 133 4.82 -6.97 -17.57
C ARG A 133 3.36 -6.64 -17.30
N ALA A 134 3.07 -5.82 -16.30
CA ALA A 134 1.73 -5.41 -15.96
C ALA A 134 1.25 -4.28 -16.85
N ASP A 135 -0.07 -4.19 -17.04
CA ASP A 135 -0.71 -3.04 -17.63
C ASP A 135 -0.81 -1.92 -16.58
N ILE A 136 -0.01 -0.87 -16.80
CA ILE A 136 0.10 0.30 -15.93
C ILE A 136 -0.10 1.54 -16.79
N ILE A 137 -1.20 2.25 -16.55
CA ILE A 137 -1.45 3.56 -17.15
C ILE A 137 -1.09 4.61 -16.09
N ASP A 138 0.05 5.26 -16.24
CA ASP A 138 0.53 6.29 -15.29
C ASP A 138 0.22 7.70 -15.84
N LEU A 139 -0.85 8.31 -15.35
CA LEU A 139 -1.31 9.63 -15.80
C LEU A 139 -0.57 10.78 -15.11
N TYR A 140 0.12 10.50 -14.00
CA TYR A 140 0.90 11.52 -13.28
C TYR A 140 2.11 11.96 -14.10
N LEU A 141 2.72 11.05 -14.86
CA LEU A 141 3.84 11.36 -15.77
C LEU A 141 3.39 12.03 -17.06
N ALA A 142 2.18 11.74 -17.56
CA ALA A 142 1.66 12.33 -18.80
C ALA A 142 1.32 13.83 -18.69
N GLY A 143 1.14 14.34 -17.47
CA GLY A 143 0.82 15.73 -17.18
C GLY A 143 2.02 16.64 -16.89
N ARG A 144 3.26 16.15 -17.05
CA ARG A 144 4.50 16.90 -16.80
C ARG A 144 5.28 17.21 -18.07
#